data_AF-A0A922YX74-F1
#
_entry.id   AF-A0A922YX74-F1
#
_cell.length_a   1.000
_cell.length_b   1.000
_cell.length_c   1.000
_cell.angle_alpha   90.00
_cell.angle_beta   90.00
_cell.angle_gamma   90.00
#
_symmetry.space_group_name_H-M   'P 1'
#
loop_
_entity.id
_entity.type
_entity.pdbx_description
1 polymer ?
#
loop_
_entity_poly.entity_id
_entity_poly.type
_entity_poly.pdbx_seq_one_letter_code
_entity_poly.pdbx_strand_id
1 'polypeptide(L)' 'DYLLPGSSVHFEFHAEVMRLGSRVASTRMEFQGADGKLLSTGAGAYIVS' A
#
# COMPACT_ATOMS: atom_id res chain seq x y z
N ASP A 1 -0.18 0.15 8.64
CA ASP A 1 0.32 -0.46 9.88
C ASP A 1 1.83 -0.58 9.77
N TYR A 2 2.56 0.07 10.67
CA TYR A 2 4.02 0.15 10.62
C TYR A 2 4.65 -1.08 11.30
N LEU A 3 5.44 -1.83 10.56
CA LEU A 3 6.01 -3.11 11.00
C LEU A 3 7.49 -2.99 11.35
N LEU A 4 8.25 -2.30 10.50
CA LEU A 4 9.71 -2.18 10.62
C LEU A 4 10.17 -0.73 10.36
N PRO A 5 11.32 -0.32 10.92
CA PRO A 5 11.92 0.97 10.60
C PRO A 5 12.21 1.13 9.09
N GLY A 6 11.90 2.29 8.52
CA GLY A 6 12.05 2.57 7.10
C GLY A 6 13.46 3.02 6.71
N SER A 7 14.46 2.15 6.85
CA SER A 7 15.83 2.39 6.37
C SER A 7 16.11 1.56 5.11
N SER A 8 16.15 2.22 3.95
CA SER A 8 16.42 1.59 2.65
C SER A 8 16.95 2.64 1.66
N VAL A 9 17.67 2.20 0.63
CA VAL A 9 18.25 3.07 -0.41
C VAL A 9 17.21 3.60 -1.40
N HIS A 10 16.12 2.85 -1.60
CA HIS A 10 14.89 3.28 -2.24
C HIS A 10 13.74 2.46 -1.66
N PHE A 11 12.52 2.81 -2.04
CA PHE A 11 11.34 2.09 -1.59
C PHE A 11 10.39 1.81 -2.73
N GLU A 12 9.66 0.72 -2.61
CA GLU A 12 8.62 0.31 -3.55
C GLU A 12 7.26 0.31 -2.85
N PHE A 13 6.26 0.87 -3.54
CA PHE A 13 4.89 0.90 -3.06
C PHE A 13 4.00 0.22 -4.07
N HIS A 14 3.37 -0.87 -3.64
CA HIS A 14 2.38 -1.58 -4.44
C HIS A 14 1.01 -1.38 -3.82
N ALA A 15 0.02 -1.16 -4.69
CA ALA A 15 -1.38 -1.08 -4.28
C ALA A 15 -2.21 -1.95 -5.22
N GLU A 16 -3.10 -2.73 -4.63
CA GLU A 16 -4.03 -3.60 -5.34
C GLU A 16 -5.45 -3.13 -5.04
N VAL A 17 -6.26 -2.96 -6.09
CA VAL A 17 -7.68 -2.65 -5.95
C VAL A 17 -8.41 -3.92 -5.55
N MET A 18 -8.98 -3.92 -4.34
CA MET A 18 -9.72 -5.07 -3.82
C MET A 18 -11.18 -5.06 -4.27
N ARG A 19 -11.77 -3.86 -4.39
CA ARG A 19 -13.12 -3.66 -4.90
C ARG A 19 -13.21 -2.31 -5.61
N LEU A 20 -13.84 -2.30 -6.79
CA LEU A 20 -14.19 -1.08 -7.50
C LEU A 20 -15.72 -0.92 -7.54
N GLY A 21 -16.23 0.06 -6.78
CA GLY A 21 -17.64 0.45 -6.83
C GLY A 21 -17.86 1.66 -7.74
N SER A 22 -19.13 2.05 -7.93
CA SER A 22 -19.51 3.21 -8.74
C SER A 22 -19.16 4.58 -8.13
N ARG A 23 -18.84 4.61 -6.82
CA ARG A 23 -18.49 5.84 -6.09
C ARG A 23 -17.30 5.70 -5.16
N VAL A 24 -17.02 4.47 -4.72
CA VAL A 24 -15.96 4.19 -3.76
C VAL A 24 -15.22 2.92 -4.19
N ALA A 25 -13.89 3.00 -4.22
CA ALA A 25 -12.99 1.86 -4.38
C ALA A 25 -12.23 1.59 -3.08
N SER A 26 -11.84 0.33 -2.86
CA SER A 26 -10.95 -0.04 -1.76
C SER A 26 -9.67 -0.67 -2.27
N THR A 27 -8.57 -0.45 -1.55
CA THR A 27 -7.25 -1.00 -1.89
C THR A 27 -6.58 -1.61 -0.67
N ARG A 28 -5.71 -2.58 -0.95
CA ARG A 28 -4.68 -3.07 -0.03
C ARG A 28 -3.33 -2.62 -0.58
N MET A 29 -2.42 -2.21 0.30
CA MET A 29 -1.13 -1.66 -0.08
C MET A 29 0.00 -2.30 0.70
N GLU A 30 1.16 -2.36 0.06
CA GLU A 30 2.41 -2.85 0.61
C GLU A 30 3.50 -1.82 0.36
N PHE A 31 4.24 -1.51 1.43
CA PHE A 31 5.42 -0.65 1.37
C PHE A 31 6.65 -1.49 1.69
N GLN A 32 7.54 -1.61 0.71
CA GLN A 32 8.70 -2.49 0.78
C GLN A 32 10.00 -1.70 0.65
N GLY A 33 11.05 -2.17 1.32
CA GLY A 33 12.42 -1.73 1.08
C GLY A 33 12.99 -2.31 -0.21
N ALA A 34 14.16 -1.82 -0.62
CA ALA A 34 14.90 -2.29 -1.79
C ALA A 34 15.32 -3.77 -1.69
N ASP A 35 15.29 -4.33 -0.48
CA ASP A 35 15.54 -5.74 -0.19
C ASP A 35 14.27 -6.60 -0.18
N GLY A 36 13.13 -6.04 -0.57
CA GLY A 36 11.81 -6.70 -0.58
C GLY A 36 11.19 -6.88 0.80
N LYS A 37 11.79 -6.34 1.88
CA LYS A 37 11.18 -6.44 3.21
C LYS A 37 9.96 -5.55 3.31
N LEU A 38 8.86 -6.11 3.80
CA LEU A 38 7.64 -5.37 4.10
C LEU A 38 7.85 -4.49 5.34
N LEU A 39 7.83 -3.18 5.14
CA LEU A 39 8.04 -2.18 6.19
C LEU A 39 6.72 -1.72 6.79
N SER A 40 5.66 -1.64 5.97
CA SER A 40 4.33 -1.22 6.39
C SER A 40 3.27 -1.80 5.46
N THR A 41 2.07 -2.01 6.00
CA THR A 41 0.88 -2.31 5.21
C THR A 41 -0.04 -1.10 5.14
N GLY A 42 -0.85 -1.00 4.09
CA GLY A 42 -1.85 0.04 3.96
C GLY A 42 -3.20 -0.52 3.54
N ALA A 43 -4.26 0.17 3.93
CA ALA A 43 -5.58 -0.01 3.38
C ALA A 43 -6.20 1.37 3.18
N GLY A 44 -6.92 1.55 2.08
CA GLY A 44 -7.51 2.84 1.74
C GLY A 44 -8.86 2.70 1.06
N ALA A 45 -9.76 3.63 1.35
CA ALA A 45 -10.98 3.85 0.61
C ALA A 45 -10.85 5.15 -0.20
N TYR A 46 -11.16 5.09 -1.49
CA TYR A 46 -11.01 6.19 -2.43
C TYR A 46 -12.37 6.52 -3.03
N ILE A 47 -12.73 7.80 -3.04
CA ILE A 47 -13.89 8.27 -3.81
C ILE A 47 -13.49 8.25 -5.29
N VAL A 48 -14.32 7.62 -6.11
CA VAL A 48 -14.09 7.45 -7.54
C VAL A 48 -15.36 7.81 -8.32
N SER A 49 -15.20 8.27 -9.56
CA SER A 49 -16.29 8.67 -10.46
C SER A 49 -15.89 8.43 -11.90
#